data_AF-R7WHP7-F1
#
_entry.id   AF-R7WHP7-F1
#
_cell.length_a   1.000
_cell.length_b   1.000
_cell.length_c   1.000
_cell.angle_alpha   90.00
_cell.angle_beta   90.00
_cell.angle_gamma   90.00
#
_symmetry.space_group_name_H-M   'P 1'
#
loop_
_entity.id
_entity.type
_entity.pdbx_description
1 polymer ?
#
loop_
_entity_poly.entity_id
_entity_poly.type
_entity_poly.pdbx_seq_one_letter_code
_entity_poly.pdbx_strand_id
1 'polypeptide(L)'
;MMSTSTALVIMIATALMALATVVVAPRRLDAVGPVHVRYRRRADDDSVGEMIDSVCVMRKDELETMIESLFARERALRAADRVDEARAIGLHKFICISELRSRRF
;
A
#
# COMPACT_ATOMS: atom_id res chain seq x y z
N MET A 1 -40.37 -6.89 -23.58
CA MET A 1 -40.12 -7.22 -22.15
C MET A 1 -38.64 -6.98 -21.87
N MET A 2 -38.27 -5.75 -21.47
CA MET A 2 -36.87 -5.40 -21.15
C MET A 2 -36.50 -5.95 -19.77
N SER A 3 -35.82 -7.08 -19.80
CA SER A 3 -34.71 -7.51 -18.95
C SER A 3 -34.65 -6.94 -17.53
N THR A 4 -35.40 -7.57 -16.61
CA THR A 4 -35.11 -7.54 -15.16
C THR A 4 -33.67 -8.00 -14.84
N SER A 5 -33.00 -8.66 -15.79
CA SER A 5 -31.62 -9.13 -15.69
C SER A 5 -30.58 -8.01 -15.68
N THR A 6 -30.76 -6.92 -16.43
CA THR A 6 -29.77 -5.82 -16.47
C THR A 6 -29.77 -5.00 -15.19
N ALA A 7 -30.93 -4.78 -14.58
CA ALA A 7 -31.04 -4.07 -13.30
C ALA A 7 -30.34 -4.83 -12.17
N LEU A 8 -30.46 -6.16 -12.14
CA LEU A 8 -29.79 -7.01 -11.16
C LEU A 8 -28.26 -6.93 -11.29
N VAL A 9 -27.74 -6.97 -12.52
CA VAL A 9 -26.29 -6.88 -12.79
C VAL A 9 -25.73 -5.54 -12.35
N ILE A 10 -26.45 -4.44 -12.60
CA ILE A 10 -26.03 -3.10 -12.19
C ILE A 10 -26.00 -3.01 -10.66
N MET A 11 -27.02 -3.51 -9.96
CA MET A 11 -27.04 -3.50 -8.49
C MET A 11 -25.89 -4.32 -7.88
N ILE A 12 -25.60 -5.50 -8.43
CA ILE A 12 -24.46 -6.33 -7.99
C ILE A 12 -23.13 -5.62 -8.25
N ALA A 13 -22.93 -5.04 -9.43
CA ALA A 13 -21.71 -4.32 -9.77
C ALA A 13 -21.48 -3.11 -8.85
N THR A 14 -22.57 -2.39 -8.51
CA THR A 14 -22.51 -1.22 -7.63
C THR A 14 -22.22 -1.63 -6.19
N ALA A 15 -22.79 -2.76 -5.72
CA ALA A 15 -22.50 -3.32 -4.41
C ALA A 15 -21.04 -3.80 -4.29
N LEU A 16 -20.49 -4.43 -5.34
CA LEU A 16 -19.09 -4.86 -5.38
C LEU A 16 -18.12 -3.67 -5.42
N MET A 17 -18.42 -2.63 -6.19
CA MET A 17 -17.66 -1.36 -6.18
C MET A 17 -17.68 -0.71 -4.80
N ALA A 18 -18.85 -0.66 -4.14
CA ALA A 18 -18.97 -0.12 -2.78
C ALA A 18 -18.16 -0.95 -1.76
N LEU A 19 -18.22 -2.28 -1.83
CA LEU A 19 -17.40 -3.16 -0.99
C LEU A 19 -15.90 -2.98 -1.25
N ALA A 20 -15.49 -2.81 -2.51
CA ALA A 20 -14.10 -2.50 -2.86
C ALA A 20 -13.65 -1.17 -2.23
N THR A 21 -14.51 -0.13 -2.21
CA THR A 21 -14.19 1.14 -1.55
C THR A 21 -14.15 1.03 -0.02
N VAL A 22 -14.93 0.14 0.60
CA VAL A 22 -14.90 -0.09 2.06
C VAL A 22 -13.66 -0.86 2.50
N VAL A 23 -13.19 -1.81 1.68
CA VAL A 23 -11.93 -2.53 1.95
C VAL A 23 -10.71 -1.61 1.71
N VAL A 24 -10.81 -0.70 0.74
CA VAL A 24 -9.75 0.26 0.41
C VAL A 24 -9.82 1.53 1.26
N ALA A 25 -10.88 1.74 2.06
CA ALA A 25 -10.94 2.83 3.00
C ALA A 25 -9.75 2.71 3.97
N PRO A 26 -8.76 3.62 3.91
CA PRO A 26 -7.68 3.61 4.87
C PRO A 26 -8.35 3.91 6.20
N ARG A 27 -8.46 2.89 7.07
CA ARG A 27 -8.81 3.10 8.47
C ARG A 27 -7.98 4.28 8.93
N ARG A 28 -8.64 5.37 9.30
CA ARG A 28 -7.98 6.57 9.82
C ARG A 28 -7.00 6.10 10.88
N LEU A 29 -5.72 6.19 10.56
CA LEU A 29 -4.62 5.94 11.47
C LEU A 29 -4.58 7.16 12.39
N ASP A 30 -5.61 7.31 13.23
CA ASP A 30 -5.72 8.30 14.30
C ASP A 30 -4.84 7.87 15.47
N ALA A 31 -3.56 7.68 15.18
CA ALA A 31 -2.56 7.78 16.21
C ALA A 31 -1.32 8.38 15.53
N VAL A 32 -1.19 9.68 15.79
CA VAL A 32 -0.05 10.53 15.48
C VAL A 32 1.11 10.05 16.35
N GLY A 33 1.88 9.15 15.78
CA GLY A 33 3.19 8.74 16.25
C GLY A 33 3.96 8.35 15.00
N PRO A 34 5.27 8.56 14.94
CA PRO A 34 6.00 8.27 13.73
C PRO A 34 5.77 6.82 13.33
N VAL A 35 5.39 6.61 12.07
CA VAL A 35 4.92 5.31 11.59
C VAL A 35 5.97 4.21 11.86
N HIS A 36 7.26 4.57 11.89
CA HIS A 36 8.38 3.71 12.26
C HIS A 36 8.25 3.04 13.64
N VAL A 37 7.66 3.68 14.66
CA VAL A 37 7.44 3.08 16.00
C VAL A 37 6.35 2.02 15.95
N ARG A 38 5.34 2.25 15.10
CA ARG A 38 4.29 1.31 14.63
C ARG A 38 4.79 -0.08 14.28
N TYR A 39 5.63 -0.08 13.26
CA TYR A 39 6.00 -1.29 12.54
C TYR A 39 7.20 -1.98 13.20
N ARG A 40 8.10 -1.23 13.86
CA ARG A 40 9.20 -1.82 14.65
C ARG A 40 8.70 -2.69 15.81
N ARG A 41 7.58 -2.31 16.45
CA ARG A 41 7.03 -3.07 17.60
C ARG A 41 6.27 -4.33 17.19
N ARG A 42 5.97 -4.52 15.91
CA ARG A 42 5.15 -5.63 15.38
C ARG A 42 5.92 -6.54 14.42
N ALA A 43 7.09 -6.09 13.98
CA ALA A 43 8.04 -6.92 13.27
C ALA A 43 8.85 -7.71 14.31
N ASP A 44 8.45 -8.96 14.54
CA ASP A 44 9.35 -10.00 15.08
C ASP A 44 10.36 -10.47 14.00
N ASP A 45 10.42 -9.78 12.87
CA ASP A 45 11.25 -10.10 11.71
C ASP A 45 12.32 -9.00 11.57
N ASP A 46 13.55 -9.34 11.94
CA ASP A 46 14.72 -8.46 11.93
C ASP A 46 14.89 -7.74 10.57
N SER A 47 14.49 -8.39 9.47
CA SER A 47 14.58 -7.84 8.11
C SER A 47 13.70 -6.59 7.89
N VAL A 48 12.55 -6.52 8.56
CA VAL A 48 11.64 -5.37 8.46
C VAL A 48 12.16 -4.20 9.32
N GLY A 49 12.77 -4.50 10.46
CA GLY A 49 13.42 -3.51 11.32
C GLY A 49 14.55 -2.80 10.59
N GLU A 50 15.45 -3.56 9.96
CA GLU A 50 16.56 -3.02 9.16
C GLU A 50 16.08 -2.17 7.98
N MET A 51 15.04 -2.62 7.28
CA MET A 51 14.43 -1.86 6.19
C MET A 51 13.87 -0.52 6.68
N ILE A 52 13.19 -0.50 7.83
CA ILE A 52 12.66 0.74 8.41
C ILE A 52 13.81 1.69 8.77
N ASP A 53 14.86 1.19 9.43
CA ASP A 53 16.01 2.02 9.82
C ASP A 53 16.71 2.60 8.58
N SER A 54 16.86 1.81 7.51
CA SER A 54 17.39 2.26 6.21
C SER A 54 16.54 3.35 5.57
N VAL A 55 15.21 3.17 5.54
CA VAL A 55 14.28 4.16 4.96
C VAL A 55 14.26 5.46 5.78
N CYS A 56 14.37 5.38 7.11
CA CYS A 56 14.37 6.55 7.99
C CYS A 56 15.57 7.49 7.78
N VAL A 57 16.72 6.99 7.31
CA VAL A 57 17.92 7.82 7.07
C VAL A 57 18.03 8.36 5.64
N MET A 58 17.18 7.88 4.71
CA MET A 58 17.16 8.38 3.33
C MET A 58 16.75 9.86 3.30
N ARG A 59 17.24 10.62 2.32
CA ARG A 59 16.79 11.97 2.00
C ARG A 59 15.42 11.94 1.31
N LYS A 60 14.77 13.09 1.22
CA LYS A 60 13.41 13.19 0.63
C LYS A 60 13.40 12.81 -0.86
N ASP A 61 14.37 13.31 -1.62
CA ASP A 61 14.58 13.00 -3.03
C ASP A 61 14.89 11.51 -3.26
N GLU A 62 15.67 10.91 -2.36
CA GLU A 62 15.96 9.48 -2.35
C GLU A 62 14.69 8.64 -2.09
N LEU A 63 13.86 9.07 -1.13
CA LEU A 63 12.56 8.43 -0.86
C LEU A 63 11.62 8.52 -2.06
N GLU A 64 11.50 9.70 -2.68
CA GLU A 64 10.65 9.91 -3.85
C GLU A 64 11.10 9.02 -5.03
N THR A 65 12.42 8.98 -5.30
CA THR A 65 13.02 8.10 -6.31
C THR A 65 12.78 6.62 -6.01
N MET A 66 12.96 6.20 -4.75
CA MET A 66 12.73 4.82 -4.31
C MET A 66 11.27 4.42 -4.50
N ILE A 67 10.32 5.29 -4.14
CA ILE A 67 8.89 5.04 -4.31
C ILE A 67 8.56 4.80 -5.80
N GLU A 68 9.05 5.65 -6.69
CA GLU A 68 8.84 5.50 -8.13
C GLU A 68 9.39 4.17 -8.66
N SER A 69 10.61 3.81 -8.26
CA SER A 69 11.24 2.53 -8.60
C SER A 69 10.43 1.33 -8.11
N LEU A 70 9.93 1.37 -6.87
CA LEU A 70 9.09 0.31 -6.30
C LEU A 70 7.77 0.17 -7.05
N PHE A 71 7.13 1.27 -7.46
CA PHE A 71 5.92 1.22 -8.30
C PHE A 71 6.19 0.59 -9.68
N ALA A 72 7.30 0.97 -10.31
CA ALA A 72 7.69 0.40 -11.61
C ALA A 72 7.94 -1.11 -11.49
N ARG A 73 8.68 -1.53 -10.48
CA ARG A 73 9.01 -2.94 -10.23
C ARG A 73 7.78 -3.77 -9.89
N GLU A 74 6.90 -3.27 -9.03
CA GLU A 74 5.64 -3.94 -8.69
C GLU A 74 4.76 -4.17 -9.94
N ARG A 75 4.65 -3.15 -10.80
CA ARG A 75 3.91 -3.26 -12.06
C ARG A 75 4.50 -4.31 -12.99
N ALA A 76 5.83 -4.34 -13.13
CA ALA A 76 6.53 -5.35 -13.92
C ALA A 76 6.31 -6.77 -13.39
N LEU A 77 6.37 -6.97 -12.07
CA LEU A 77 6.12 -8.26 -11.44
C LEU A 77 4.68 -8.73 -11.64
N ARG A 78 3.69 -7.82 -11.51
CA ARG A 78 2.28 -8.17 -11.81
C ARG A 78 2.06 -8.51 -13.29
N ALA A 79 2.71 -7.78 -14.21
CA ALA A 79 2.62 -8.08 -15.64
C ALA A 79 3.23 -9.45 -15.99
N ALA A 80 4.20 -9.91 -15.19
CA ALA A 80 4.82 -11.23 -15.30
C ALA A 80 4.09 -12.33 -14.47
N ASP A 81 2.91 -12.04 -13.92
CA ASP A 81 2.13 -12.94 -13.05
C ASP A 81 2.85 -13.39 -11.76
N ARG A 82 3.88 -12.66 -11.34
CA ARG A 82 4.65 -12.91 -10.11
C ARG A 82 4.02 -12.19 -8.92
N VAL A 83 2.82 -12.63 -8.55
CA VAL A 83 1.96 -11.93 -7.58
C VAL A 83 2.56 -11.89 -6.16
N ASP A 84 3.18 -12.98 -5.71
CA ASP A 84 3.76 -13.04 -4.35
C ASP A 84 4.94 -12.09 -4.19
N GLU A 85 5.77 -11.97 -5.23
CA GLU A 85 6.88 -11.02 -5.25
C GLU A 85 6.39 -9.58 -5.35
N ALA A 86 5.36 -9.32 -6.15
CA ALA A 86 4.73 -8.01 -6.18
C ALA A 86 4.13 -7.63 -4.81
N ARG A 87 3.63 -8.61 -4.05
CA ARG A 87 3.12 -8.41 -2.69
C ARG A 87 4.22 -8.00 -1.71
N ALA A 88 5.39 -8.64 -1.79
CA ALA A 88 6.55 -8.28 -0.97
C ALA A 88 7.01 -6.84 -1.23
N ILE A 89 7.04 -6.40 -2.50
CA ILE A 89 7.33 -5.00 -2.88
C ILE A 89 6.30 -4.03 -2.29
N GLY A 90 5.05 -4.46 -2.13
CA GLY A 90 3.98 -3.68 -1.53
C GLY A 90 4.28 -3.19 -0.11
N LEU A 91 4.94 -4.00 0.72
CA LEU A 91 5.33 -3.63 2.09
C LEU A 91 6.41 -2.53 2.08
N HIS A 92 7.47 -2.71 1.29
CA HIS A 92 8.54 -1.72 1.18
C HIS A 92 7.99 -0.38 0.67
N LYS A 93 7.13 -0.41 -0.35
CA LYS A 93 6.44 0.78 -0.86
C LYS A 93 5.62 1.48 0.21
N PHE A 94 4.89 0.72 1.03
CA PHE A 94 4.09 1.27 2.13
C PHE A 94 4.97 1.99 3.17
N ILE A 95 6.11 1.42 3.54
CA ILE A 95 7.05 2.02 4.50
C ILE A 95 7.62 3.34 3.95
N CYS A 96 8.12 3.35 2.71
CA CYS A 96 8.65 4.58 2.08
C CYS A 96 7.61 5.69 1.97
N ILE A 97 6.37 5.37 1.56
CA ILE A 97 5.27 6.35 1.49
C ILE A 97 4.92 6.90 2.86
N SER A 98 4.89 6.03 3.88
CA SER A 98 4.58 6.43 5.25
C SER A 98 5.63 7.38 5.81
N GLU A 99 6.91 7.11 5.53
CA GLU A 99 8.01 7.97 5.93
C GLU A 99 8.05 9.29 5.15
N LEU A 100 7.80 9.27 3.84
CA LEU A 100 7.68 10.51 3.07
C LEU A 100 6.54 11.39 3.59
N ARG A 101 5.42 10.77 4.02
CA ARG A 101 4.28 11.48 4.62
C ARG A 101 4.61 12.02 6.01
N SER A 102 5.33 11.27 6.85
CA SER A 102 5.69 11.70 8.20
C SER A 102 6.55 12.96 8.21
N ARG A 103 7.31 13.22 7.14
CA ARG A 103 8.18 14.40 6.97
C ARG A 103 7.52 15.63 6.34
N ARG A 104 6.31 15.46 5.80
CA ARG A 104 5.54 16.57 5.17
C ARG A 104 4.62 17.27 6.17
N PHE A 105 4.50 16.75 7.39
CA PHE A 105 3.78 17.32 8.53
C PHE A 105 4.77 17.60 9.66
#